data_AF-A0A239HIK4-F1
#
_entry.id   AF-A0A239HIK4-F1
#
_cell.length_a   1.000
_cell.length_b   1.000
_cell.length_c   1.000
_cell.angle_alpha   90.00
_cell.angle_beta   90.00
_cell.angle_gamma   90.00
#
_symmetry.space_group_name_H-M   'P 1'
#
loop_
_entity.id
_entity.type
_entity.pdbx_description
1 polymer ?
#
loop_
_entity_poly.entity_id
_entity_poly.type
_entity_poly.pdbx_seq_one_letter_code
_entity_poly.pdbx_strand_id
1 'polypeptide(L)'
;MADRDEPTERRGTEPVEAVDLAEHAQQLAQARAAGTAAAAGRLLGLPELPGGDVWADIAGAAAVTGIAPKTISGWLTRGGPKSAPFPAPHRFLYRNYWPLSELEDWTEGYRAEQQAGA
;
A
#
# COMPACT_ATOMS: atom_id res chain seq x y z
N MET A 1 -34.68 28.13 18.40
CA MET A 1 -34.59 27.57 17.04
C MET A 1 -33.15 27.78 16.61
N ALA A 2 -32.26 26.81 16.89
CA ALA A 2 -31.89 25.72 15.96
C ALA A 2 -31.39 26.32 14.62
N ASP A 3 -30.15 26.12 14.18
CA ASP A 3 -29.54 24.79 14.05
C ASP A 3 -28.01 24.90 13.93
N ARG A 4 -27.35 23.81 14.29
CA ARG A 4 -25.91 23.63 14.52
C ARG A 4 -25.43 22.75 13.37
N ASP A 5 -24.47 23.20 12.56
CA ASP A 5 -23.80 22.32 11.59
C ASP A 5 -22.30 22.24 11.91
N GLU A 6 -21.79 21.02 11.85
CA GLU A 6 -20.78 20.45 12.74
C GLU A 6 -19.33 20.75 12.32
N PRO A 7 -18.38 20.84 13.27
CA PRO A 7 -16.97 20.83 12.92
C PRO A 7 -16.61 19.43 12.44
N THR A 8 -16.29 19.30 11.14
CA THR A 8 -15.77 18.09 10.50
C THR A 8 -14.72 17.42 11.40
N GLU A 9 -15.12 16.35 12.09
CA GLU A 9 -14.25 15.59 12.98
C GLU A 9 -13.11 14.99 12.17
N ARG A 10 -11.89 15.32 12.58
CA ARG A 10 -10.67 14.68 12.08
C ARG A 10 -10.77 13.21 12.43
N ARG A 11 -11.07 12.36 11.44
CA ARG A 11 -11.04 10.90 11.63
C ARG A 11 -9.67 10.52 12.17
N GLY A 12 -9.69 10.01 13.40
CA GLY A 12 -8.50 9.64 14.16
C GLY A 12 -7.66 8.67 13.34
N THR A 13 -6.37 8.98 13.24
CA THR A 13 -5.33 8.03 12.84
C THR A 13 -5.36 6.88 13.82
N GLU A 14 -5.74 5.69 13.35
CA GLU A 14 -5.66 4.45 14.10
C GLU A 14 -4.22 4.24 14.63
N PRO A 15 -4.07 3.63 15.82
CA PRO A 15 -2.79 3.55 16.50
C PRO A 15 -1.77 2.75 15.67
N VAL A 16 -0.61 3.37 15.52
CA VAL A 16 0.59 2.81 14.90
C VAL A 16 0.95 1.52 15.63
N GLU A 17 1.03 0.40 14.93
CA GLU A 17 1.58 -0.83 15.49
C GLU A 17 3.04 -0.55 15.85
N ALA A 18 3.31 -0.42 17.15
CA ALA A 18 4.61 -0.06 17.68
C ALA A 18 5.51 -1.29 17.68
N VAL A 19 6.20 -1.53 16.56
CA VAL A 19 7.22 -2.56 16.48
C VAL A 19 8.45 -2.10 17.26
N ASP A 20 8.92 -2.90 18.22
CA ASP A 20 10.17 -2.61 18.93
C ASP A 20 11.35 -2.65 17.95
N LEU A 21 11.94 -1.49 17.70
CA LEU A 21 12.92 -1.29 16.64
C LEU A 21 14.23 -2.05 16.89
N ALA A 22 14.57 -2.32 18.16
CA ALA A 22 15.79 -3.02 18.52
C ALA A 22 15.67 -4.53 18.28
N GLU A 23 14.55 -5.12 18.70
CA GLU A 23 14.26 -6.53 18.43
C GLU A 23 14.14 -6.81 16.92
N HIS A 24 13.48 -5.90 16.19
CA HIS A 24 13.32 -5.99 14.75
C HIS A 24 14.65 -5.90 14.00
N ALA A 25 15.57 -5.01 14.44
CA ALA A 25 16.90 -4.90 13.85
C ALA A 25 17.74 -6.17 14.02
N GLN A 26 17.63 -6.86 15.16
CA GLN A 26 18.33 -8.12 15.41
C GLN A 26 17.78 -9.27 14.55
N GLN A 27 16.45 -9.40 14.47
CA GLN A 27 15.79 -10.38 13.60
C GLN A 27 16.19 -10.18 12.12
N LEU A 28 16.31 -8.92 11.70
CA LEU A 28 16.72 -8.56 10.35
C LEU A 28 18.17 -8.95 10.05
N ALA A 29 19.10 -8.64 10.95
CA ALA A 29 20.51 -8.99 10.79
C ALA A 29 20.69 -10.52 10.68
N GLN A 30 19.92 -11.28 11.45
CA GLN A 30 19.96 -12.75 11.43
C GLN A 30 19.39 -13.32 10.12
N ALA A 31 18.27 -12.78 9.62
CA ALA A 31 17.68 -13.22 8.35
C ALA A 31 18.56 -12.91 7.13
N ARG A 32 19.29 -11.78 7.14
CA ARG A 32 20.30 -11.44 6.13
C ARG A 32 21.48 -12.40 6.17
N ALA A 33 22.01 -12.67 7.36
CA ALA A 33 23.17 -13.56 7.55
C ALA A 33 22.86 -15.01 7.16
N ALA A 34 21.61 -15.46 7.35
CA ALA A 34 21.17 -16.82 7.03
C ALA A 34 20.97 -17.08 5.52
N GLY A 35 21.11 -16.05 4.65
CA GLY A 35 20.89 -16.19 3.21
C GLY A 35 19.46 -16.58 2.83
N THR A 36 18.54 -16.57 3.79
CA THR A 36 17.12 -16.85 3.57
C THR A 36 16.54 -15.79 2.66
N ALA A 37 15.82 -16.22 1.62
CA ALA A 37 14.93 -15.39 0.81
C ALA A 37 13.72 -14.97 1.67
N ALA A 38 13.98 -14.26 2.76
CA ALA A 38 12.94 -13.56 3.48
C ALA A 38 12.29 -12.63 2.46
N ALA A 39 10.96 -12.75 2.32
CA ALA A 39 10.18 -11.89 1.44
C ALA A 39 10.64 -10.45 1.66
N ALA A 40 10.88 -9.69 0.59
CA ALA A 40 11.60 -8.42 0.64
C ALA A 40 11.07 -7.44 1.71
N GLY A 41 9.78 -7.57 2.10
CA GLY A 41 9.17 -6.88 3.22
C GLY A 41 9.78 -7.19 4.60
N ARG A 42 9.97 -8.48 4.95
CA ARG A 42 10.57 -8.89 6.23
C ARG A 42 12.01 -8.38 6.38
N LEU A 43 12.74 -8.24 5.27
CA LEU A 43 14.13 -7.76 5.29
C LEU A 43 14.27 -6.23 5.42
N LEU A 44 13.19 -5.46 5.41
CA LEU A 44 13.28 -4.00 5.37
C LEU A 44 12.28 -3.30 6.31
N GLY A 45 11.70 -4.05 7.25
CA GLY A 45 10.86 -3.48 8.29
C GLY A 45 9.36 -3.49 8.01
N LEU A 46 8.90 -4.25 7.01
CA LEU A 46 7.48 -4.39 6.66
C LEU A 46 6.91 -5.71 7.22
N PRO A 47 5.65 -5.73 7.65
CA PRO A 47 5.01 -6.94 8.14
C PRO A 47 4.94 -8.00 7.06
N GLU A 48 4.85 -9.27 7.44
CA GLU A 48 4.67 -10.34 6.47
C GLU A 48 3.22 -10.38 5.97
N LEU A 49 3.07 -10.55 4.66
CA LEU A 49 1.77 -10.78 4.07
C LEU A 49 1.46 -12.29 4.03
N PRO A 50 0.19 -12.67 4.19
CA PRO A 50 -0.23 -14.07 4.05
C PRO A 50 0.08 -14.60 2.65
N GLY A 51 0.29 -15.91 2.53
CA GLY A 51 0.50 -16.56 1.23
C GLY A 51 1.83 -16.27 0.55
N GLY A 52 2.76 -15.57 1.22
CA GLY A 52 4.06 -15.20 0.63
C GLY A 52 4.00 -13.98 -0.28
N ASP A 53 2.93 -13.19 -0.17
CA ASP A 53 2.78 -11.95 -0.93
C ASP A 53 3.84 -10.90 -0.53
N VAL A 54 4.06 -9.91 -1.40
CA VAL A 54 5.15 -8.95 -1.26
C VAL A 54 4.62 -7.53 -1.27
N TRP A 55 5.17 -6.69 -0.40
CA TRP A 55 4.87 -5.27 -0.42
C TRP A 55 5.54 -4.56 -1.61
N ALA A 56 4.74 -3.84 -2.37
CA ALA A 56 5.19 -2.94 -3.43
C ALA A 56 5.07 -1.48 -2.98
N ASP A 57 6.12 -0.69 -3.20
CA ASP A 57 6.02 0.78 -3.08
C ASP A 57 5.41 1.40 -4.35
N ILE A 58 5.38 2.72 -4.45
CA ILE A 58 4.80 3.40 -5.63
C ILE A 58 5.54 3.09 -6.93
N ALA A 59 6.84 2.77 -6.89
CA ALA A 59 7.59 2.36 -8.06
C ALA A 59 7.22 0.92 -8.45
N GLY A 60 7.06 0.02 -7.48
CA GLY A 60 6.51 -1.32 -7.68
C GLY A 60 5.09 -1.28 -8.27
N ALA A 61 4.21 -0.43 -7.71
CA ALA A 61 2.86 -0.23 -8.22
C ALA A 61 2.85 0.26 -9.67
N ALA A 62 3.77 1.16 -10.04
CA ALA A 62 3.91 1.62 -11.43
C ALA A 62 4.38 0.52 -12.38
N ALA A 63 5.28 -0.37 -11.92
CA ALA A 63 5.76 -1.50 -12.72
C ALA A 63 4.64 -2.53 -12.99
N VAL A 64 3.80 -2.82 -12.00
CA VAL A 64 2.69 -3.79 -12.11
C VAL A 64 1.56 -3.24 -12.97
N THR A 65 1.09 -2.03 -12.64
CA THR A 65 -0.08 -1.44 -13.27
C THR A 65 0.22 -0.84 -14.65
N GLY A 66 1.48 -0.46 -14.90
CA GLY A 66 1.91 0.32 -16.07
C GLY A 66 1.59 1.81 -15.95
N ILE A 67 1.13 2.27 -14.80
CA ILE A 67 0.62 3.64 -14.57
C ILE A 67 1.73 4.48 -13.96
N ALA A 68 1.93 5.69 -14.47
CA ALA A 68 2.99 6.57 -13.98
C ALA A 68 2.82 6.89 -12.48
N PRO A 69 3.90 6.89 -11.67
CA PRO A 69 3.83 7.19 -10.22
C PRO A 69 3.14 8.51 -9.88
N LYS A 70 3.30 9.53 -10.73
CA LYS A 70 2.64 10.83 -10.56
C LYS A 70 1.13 10.75 -10.73
N THR A 71 0.66 9.88 -11.64
CA THR A 71 -0.77 9.63 -11.85
C THR A 71 -1.35 8.88 -10.66
N ILE A 72 -0.67 7.83 -10.17
CA ILE A 72 -1.06 7.09 -8.96
C ILE A 72 -1.17 8.06 -7.77
N SER A 73 -0.16 8.90 -7.55
CA SER A 73 -0.19 9.92 -6.48
C SER A 73 -1.38 10.89 -6.61
N GLY A 74 -1.67 11.31 -7.85
CA GLY A 74 -2.82 12.16 -8.15
C GLY A 74 -4.16 11.47 -7.85
N TRP A 75 -4.26 10.18 -8.17
CA TRP A 75 -5.45 9.37 -7.88
C TRP A 75 -5.67 9.15 -6.40
N LEU A 76 -4.62 8.84 -5.63
CA LEU A 76 -4.71 8.73 -4.18
C LEU A 76 -5.23 10.01 -3.51
N THR A 77 -4.89 11.17 -4.08
CA THR A 77 -5.37 12.46 -3.57
C THR A 77 -6.83 12.75 -3.97
N ARG A 78 -7.27 12.25 -5.12
CA ARG A 78 -8.56 12.62 -5.74
C ARG A 78 -9.61 11.51 -5.74
N GLY A 79 -9.28 10.31 -5.26
CA GLY A 79 -10.14 9.12 -5.33
C GLY A 79 -10.36 8.63 -6.77
N GLY A 80 -9.35 8.72 -7.62
CA GLY A 80 -9.43 8.26 -9.02
C GLY A 80 -8.89 6.84 -9.22
N PRO A 81 -9.06 6.26 -10.42
CA PRO A 81 -9.98 6.69 -11.48
C PRO A 81 -11.45 6.44 -11.08
N LYS A 82 -12.40 7.15 -11.70
CA LYS A 82 -13.82 7.13 -11.27
C LYS A 82 -14.52 5.78 -11.44
N SER A 83 -14.14 5.02 -12.48
CA SER A 83 -14.76 3.72 -12.79
C SER A 83 -14.25 2.62 -11.86
N ALA A 84 -12.94 2.61 -11.60
CA ALA A 84 -12.29 1.66 -10.70
C ALA A 84 -11.29 2.40 -9.79
N PRO A 85 -11.71 2.87 -8.61
CA PRO A 85 -10.83 3.63 -7.71
C PRO A 85 -9.58 2.83 -7.36
N PHE A 86 -8.43 3.51 -7.36
CA PHE A 86 -7.14 2.87 -7.06
C PHE A 86 -7.10 2.40 -5.59
N PRO A 87 -6.52 1.23 -5.29
CA PRO A 87 -6.50 0.68 -3.94
C PRO A 87 -5.82 1.61 -2.94
N ALA A 88 -6.36 1.65 -1.71
CA ALA A 88 -5.83 2.50 -0.66
C ALA A 88 -4.49 1.94 -0.15
N PRO A 89 -3.44 2.78 0.04
CA PRO A 89 -2.15 2.31 0.51
C PRO A 89 -2.16 1.98 1.99
N HIS A 90 -1.36 0.98 2.35
CA HIS A 90 -0.85 0.81 3.71
C HIS A 90 0.32 1.75 3.93
N ARG A 91 0.37 2.41 5.08
CA ARG A 91 1.41 3.40 5.39
C ARG A 91 2.40 2.85 6.40
N PHE A 92 3.61 2.54 5.94
CA PHE A 92 4.72 2.10 6.77
C PHE A 92 5.90 3.05 6.57
N LEU A 93 6.58 3.42 7.65
CA LEU A 93 7.78 4.26 7.59
C LEU A 93 7.59 5.53 6.73
N TYR A 94 6.41 6.16 6.84
CA TYR A 94 5.99 7.34 6.06
C TYR A 94 5.88 7.16 4.54
N ARG A 95 5.95 5.91 4.04
CA ARG A 95 5.78 5.56 2.64
C ARG A 95 4.50 4.74 2.43
N ASN A 96 4.01 4.80 1.19
CA ASN A 96 2.84 4.05 0.76
C ASN A 96 3.30 2.71 0.20
N TYR A 97 2.66 1.65 0.67
CA TYR A 97 2.86 0.28 0.23
C TYR A 97 1.52 -0.39 -0.06
N TRP A 98 1.54 -1.35 -0.98
CA TRP A 98 0.41 -2.21 -1.31
C TRP A 98 0.86 -3.66 -1.34
N PRO A 99 -0.01 -4.61 -0.98
CA PRO A 99 0.18 -6.01 -1.34
C PRO A 99 0.27 -6.13 -2.86
N LEU A 100 1.27 -6.87 -3.36
CA LEU A 100 1.45 -7.07 -4.80
C LEU A 100 0.22 -7.74 -5.40
N SER A 101 -0.34 -8.73 -4.73
CA SER A 101 -1.53 -9.45 -5.19
C SER A 101 -2.74 -8.52 -5.36
N GLU A 102 -2.90 -7.52 -4.50
CA GLU A 102 -3.99 -6.53 -4.61
C GLU A 102 -3.80 -5.62 -5.83
N LEU A 103 -2.56 -5.23 -6.14
CA LEU A 103 -2.26 -4.45 -7.33
C LEU A 103 -2.48 -5.24 -8.62
N GLU A 104 -2.16 -6.54 -8.62
CA GLU A 104 -2.38 -7.43 -9.75
C GLU A 104 -3.87 -7.62 -10.04
N ASP A 105 -4.66 -7.95 -9.02
CA ASP A 105 -6.13 -8.10 -9.11
C ASP A 105 -6.80 -6.82 -9.63
N TRP A 106 -6.48 -5.67 -9.02
CA TRP A 106 -7.01 -4.38 -9.47
C TRP A 106 -6.62 -4.07 -10.92
N THR A 107 -5.39 -4.38 -11.32
CA THR A 107 -4.90 -4.12 -12.69
C THR A 107 -5.67 -4.93 -13.72
N GLU A 108 -5.99 -6.18 -13.41
CA GLU A 108 -6.80 -7.04 -14.27
C GLU A 108 -8.21 -6.46 -14.46
N GLY A 109 -8.89 -6.11 -13.37
CA GLY A 109 -10.21 -5.48 -13.39
C GLY A 109 -10.22 -4.16 -14.16
N TYR A 110 -9.25 -3.27 -13.86
CA TYR A 110 -9.13 -1.98 -14.53
C TYR A 110 -8.91 -2.11 -16.03
N ARG A 111 -8.08 -3.07 -16.48
CA ARG A 111 -7.86 -3.31 -17.92
C ARG A 111 -9.11 -3.87 -18.61
N ALA A 112 -9.88 -4.72 -17.94
CA ALA A 112 -11.14 -5.23 -18.48
C ALA A 112 -12.16 -4.11 -18.68
N GLU A 113 -12.30 -3.20 -17.71
CA GLU A 113 -13.20 -2.03 -17.83
C GLU A 113 -12.76 -1.07 -18.95
N GLN A 114 -11.46 -0.83 -19.10
CA GLN A 114 -10.92 0.04 -20.15
C GLN A 114 -11.13 -0.56 -21.55
N GLN A 115 -11.17 -1.89 -21.68
CA GLN A 115 -11.49 -2.58 -22.94
C GLN A 115 -12.99 -2.61 -23.23
N ALA A 116 -13.84 -2.69 -22.20
CA ALA A 116 -15.30 -2.68 -22.35
C ALA A 116 -15.87 -1.28 -22.67
N GLY A 117 -15.14 -0.23 -22.33
CA GLY A 117 -15.50 1.16 -22.62
C GLY A 117 -14.89 1.76 -23.90
N ALA A 118 -14.10 0.98 -24.65
CA ALA A 118 -13.48 1.36 -25.93
C ALA A 118 -14.30 0.84 -27.11
#